data_AF-A0A3M6K7U6-F1
#
_entry.id   AF-A0A3M6K7U6-F1
#
_cell.length_a   1.000
_cell.length_b   1.000
_cell.length_c   1.000
_cell.angle_alpha   90.00
_cell.angle_beta   90.00
_cell.angle_gamma   90.00
#
_symmetry.space_group_name_H-M   'P 1'
#
loop_
_entity.id
_entity.type
_entity.pdbx_description
1 polymer ?
#
loop_
_entity_poly.entity_id
_entity_poly.type
_entity_poly.pdbx_seq_one_letter_code
_entity_poly.pdbx_strand_id
1 'polypeptide(L)'
;MNYVKFGGGEPLMTDTHIRIIEKLKNKSDIELQYTSNFSIMPSEEVVNLWKQFKVVKWMASIDGVGDRFALLRWPHTWNKLQSLTERAIKETPDNVVFGVEHTLNMLNAYYYDEMEDWFYNHFCKDAPQRRGVFNLHNVIGRLSLAEIPKELREKIANKFGEDHLITKTVQNEEIKDPKYSVQYLDLLDRQRSTTWRSVFAEVENHYA
;
A
#
# COMPACT_ATOMS: atom_id res chain seq x y z
N MET A 1 26.80 -0.02 -3.96
CA MET A 1 25.62 -0.14 -3.09
C MET A 1 25.03 -1.52 -3.33
N ASN A 2 24.96 -2.37 -2.30
CA ASN A 2 24.42 -3.72 -2.44
C ASN A 2 22.96 -3.71 -1.99
N TYR A 3 22.04 -4.06 -2.89
CA TYR A 3 20.60 -4.00 -2.65
C TYR A 3 19.95 -5.30 -3.13
N VAL A 4 19.11 -5.89 -2.29
CA VAL A 4 18.37 -7.12 -2.59
C VAL A 4 16.90 -6.87 -2.30
N LYS A 5 16.04 -7.13 -3.30
CA LYS A 5 14.59 -6.97 -3.17
C LYS A 5 13.89 -8.30 -3.37
N PHE A 6 13.02 -8.65 -2.44
CA PHE A 6 12.01 -9.68 -2.58
C PHE A 6 10.65 -9.05 -2.82
N GLY A 7 9.92 -9.59 -3.79
CA GLY A 7 8.54 -9.23 -4.12
C GLY A 7 7.83 -10.45 -4.70
N GLY A 8 6.81 -10.22 -5.54
CA GLY A 8 5.99 -11.28 -6.14
C GLY A 8 4.64 -11.39 -5.42
N GLY A 9 4.26 -12.59 -4.98
CA GLY A 9 3.14 -12.78 -4.06
C GLY A 9 3.46 -12.25 -2.67
N GLU A 10 3.22 -13.05 -1.62
CA GLU A 10 3.73 -12.73 -0.28
C GLU A 10 5.14 -13.34 -0.10
N PRO A 11 6.22 -12.54 -0.10
CA PRO A 11 7.59 -13.08 -0.02
C PRO A 11 7.85 -13.88 1.26
N LEU A 12 7.15 -13.59 2.37
CA LEU A 12 7.29 -14.33 3.63
C LEU A 12 6.53 -15.67 3.66
N MET A 13 5.79 -16.01 2.60
CA MET A 13 5.00 -17.25 2.53
C MET A 13 5.85 -18.50 2.28
N THR A 14 7.05 -18.35 1.73
CA THR A 14 7.93 -19.48 1.39
C THR A 14 9.33 -19.27 1.95
N ASP A 15 10.11 -20.34 2.06
CA ASP A 15 11.50 -20.29 2.54
C ASP A 15 12.51 -19.83 1.46
N THR A 16 12.05 -19.51 0.24
CA THR A 16 12.93 -19.13 -0.88
C THR A 16 13.80 -17.94 -0.52
N HIS A 17 13.23 -16.94 0.15
CA HIS A 17 13.98 -15.76 0.56
C HIS A 17 15.07 -16.11 1.60
N ILE A 18 14.78 -17.04 2.52
CA ILE A 18 15.72 -17.51 3.56
C ILE A 18 16.94 -18.14 2.88
N ARG A 19 16.70 -19.11 2.00
CA ARG A 19 17.76 -19.83 1.27
C ARG A 19 18.66 -18.89 0.46
N ILE A 20 18.11 -17.78 -0.03
CA ILE A 20 18.86 -16.74 -0.75
C ILE A 20 19.68 -15.91 0.23
N ILE A 21 19.05 -15.34 1.27
CA ILE A 21 19.74 -14.42 2.18
C ILE A 21 20.82 -15.11 3.00
N GLU A 22 20.66 -16.37 3.37
CA GLU A 22 21.71 -17.13 4.07
C GLU A 22 23.02 -17.18 3.28
N LYS A 23 22.93 -17.34 1.96
CA LYS A 23 24.09 -17.42 1.05
C LYS A 23 24.77 -16.07 0.81
N LEU A 24 24.14 -14.95 1.18
CA LEU A 24 24.74 -13.62 1.02
C LEU A 24 25.89 -13.42 2.02
N LYS A 25 27.02 -12.94 1.52
CA LYS A 25 28.16 -12.50 2.35
C LYS A 25 28.04 -11.01 2.63
N ASN A 26 28.71 -10.52 3.68
CA ASN A 26 28.77 -9.10 4.04
C ASN A 26 27.38 -8.45 4.15
N LYS A 27 26.45 -9.13 4.83
CA LYS A 27 25.04 -8.70 4.99
C LYS A 27 24.93 -7.29 5.59
N SER A 28 25.88 -6.89 6.44
CA SER A 28 25.99 -5.56 7.04
C SER A 28 26.13 -4.41 6.03
N ASP A 29 26.48 -4.71 4.78
CA ASP A 29 26.61 -3.73 3.69
C ASP A 29 25.41 -3.76 2.73
N ILE A 30 24.42 -4.62 2.99
CA ILE A 30 23.28 -4.88 2.11
C ILE A 30 22.02 -4.22 2.67
N GLU A 31 21.33 -3.48 1.81
CA GLU A 31 19.96 -3.05 2.05
C GLU A 31 19.00 -4.11 1.51
N LEU A 32 18.18 -4.67 2.39
CA LEU A 32 17.21 -5.71 2.07
C LEU A 32 15.83 -5.08 1.96
N GLN A 33 15.07 -5.39 0.92
CA GLN A 33 13.69 -4.92 0.79
C GLN A 33 12.72 -6.10 0.62
N TYR A 34 11.62 -6.07 1.37
CA TYR A 34 10.46 -6.91 1.17
C TYR A 34 9.28 -6.03 0.73
N THR A 35 8.80 -6.20 -0.49
CA THR A 35 7.48 -5.70 -0.90
C THR A 35 6.47 -6.79 -0.60
N SER A 36 5.57 -6.53 0.35
CA SER A 36 4.70 -7.54 0.96
C SER A 36 3.26 -7.07 0.95
N ASN A 37 2.31 -8.00 0.88
CA ASN A 37 0.89 -7.67 1.08
C ASN A 37 0.54 -7.54 2.59
N PHE A 38 1.55 -7.69 3.44
CA PHE A 38 1.50 -7.49 4.89
C PHE A 38 0.49 -8.41 5.58
N SER A 39 0.34 -9.64 5.09
CA SER A 39 -0.60 -10.63 5.63
C SER A 39 0.03 -11.70 6.53
N ILE A 40 1.37 -11.74 6.59
CA ILE A 40 2.19 -12.72 7.31
C ILE A 40 3.28 -12.00 8.10
N MET A 41 3.50 -12.40 9.35
CA MET A 41 4.66 -11.96 10.14
C MET A 41 5.90 -12.80 9.80
N PRO A 42 7.12 -12.22 9.80
CA PRO A 42 8.34 -12.99 9.69
C PRO A 42 8.45 -13.98 10.86
N SER A 43 8.99 -15.17 10.61
CA SER A 43 9.33 -16.11 11.69
C SER A 43 10.51 -15.59 12.51
N GLU A 44 10.76 -16.21 13.66
CA GLU A 44 11.92 -15.88 14.50
C GLU A 44 13.26 -16.03 13.75
N GLU A 45 13.37 -17.06 12.90
CA GLU A 45 14.52 -17.27 12.01
C GLU A 45 14.74 -16.08 11.09
N VAL A 46 13.67 -15.60 10.44
CA VAL A 46 13.71 -14.46 9.53
C VAL A 46 14.09 -13.18 10.28
N VAL A 47 13.50 -12.96 11.46
CA VAL A 47 13.84 -11.85 12.35
C VAL A 47 15.33 -11.88 12.74
N ASN A 48 15.88 -13.06 13.04
CA ASN A 48 17.30 -13.21 13.36
C ASN A 48 18.22 -12.99 12.16
N LEU A 49 17.79 -13.36 10.95
CA LEU A 49 18.51 -13.04 9.71
C LEU A 49 18.49 -11.54 9.42
N TRP A 50 17.35 -10.88 9.62
CA TRP A 50 17.19 -9.44 9.39
C TRP A 50 18.16 -8.59 10.22
N LYS A 51 18.46 -8.99 11.46
CA LYS A 51 19.45 -8.31 12.34
C LYS A 51 20.84 -8.18 11.72
N GLN A 52 21.18 -9.03 10.75
CA GLN A 52 22.51 -9.06 10.12
C GLN A 52 22.64 -8.06 8.95
N PHE A 53 21.54 -7.47 8.49
CA PHE A 53 21.51 -6.55 7.35
C PHE A 53 21.73 -5.10 7.79
N LYS A 54 22.26 -4.27 6.87
CA LYS A 54 22.40 -2.82 7.10
C LYS A 54 21.07 -2.19 7.50
N VAL A 55 20.04 -2.50 6.71
CA VAL A 55 18.65 -2.06 6.90
C VAL A 55 17.74 -3.04 6.18
N VAL A 56 16.57 -3.28 6.76
CA VAL A 56 15.48 -4.03 6.13
C VAL A 56 14.31 -3.10 5.88
N LYS A 57 13.99 -2.84 4.61
CA LYS A 57 12.83 -2.06 4.18
C LYS A 57 11.65 -3.01 4.03
N TRP A 58 10.71 -2.98 4.97
CA TRP A 58 9.47 -3.73 4.85
C TRP A 58 8.39 -2.81 4.30
N MET A 59 8.12 -2.98 3.02
CA MET A 59 7.25 -2.13 2.21
C MET A 59 5.88 -2.79 2.10
N ALA A 60 4.93 -2.30 2.90
CA ALA A 60 3.58 -2.83 3.02
C ALA A 60 2.71 -2.33 1.87
N SER A 61 2.07 -3.25 1.16
CA SER A 61 1.14 -2.87 0.09
C SER A 61 -0.20 -2.53 0.75
N ILE A 62 -0.61 -1.25 0.81
CA ILE A 62 -1.83 -0.80 1.51
C ILE A 62 -2.49 0.31 0.68
N ASP A 63 -3.75 0.10 0.27
CA ASP A 63 -4.45 0.97 -0.69
C ASP A 63 -5.63 1.76 -0.11
N GLY A 64 -5.89 1.64 1.18
CA GLY A 64 -6.95 2.36 1.86
C GLY A 64 -6.91 2.14 3.37
N VAL A 65 -7.78 2.85 4.07
CA VAL A 65 -8.00 2.72 5.52
C VAL A 65 -9.39 2.13 5.75
N GLY A 66 -9.51 1.24 6.75
CA GLY A 66 -10.79 0.63 7.14
C GLY A 66 -11.36 -0.28 6.05
N ASP A 67 -12.66 -0.16 5.77
CA ASP A 67 -13.34 -1.00 4.77
C ASP A 67 -12.80 -0.80 3.34
N ARG A 68 -12.24 0.38 3.03
CA ARG A 68 -11.57 0.62 1.73
C ARG A 68 -10.35 -0.27 1.56
N PHE A 69 -9.58 -0.52 2.62
CA PHE A 69 -8.50 -1.50 2.58
C PHE A 69 -9.05 -2.90 2.27
N ALA A 70 -10.07 -3.32 3.03
CA ALA A 70 -10.61 -4.66 2.91
C ALA A 70 -11.21 -4.93 1.52
N LEU A 71 -11.78 -3.90 0.90
CA LEU A 71 -12.30 -3.98 -0.46
C LEU A 71 -11.19 -4.02 -1.52
N LEU A 72 -10.25 -3.06 -1.46
CA LEU A 72 -9.18 -2.94 -2.45
C LEU A 72 -8.19 -4.11 -2.37
N ARG A 73 -7.98 -4.66 -1.16
CA ARG A 73 -7.05 -5.77 -0.86
C ARG A 73 -7.76 -7.04 -0.41
N TRP A 74 -8.96 -7.28 -0.92
CA TRP A 74 -9.72 -8.50 -0.66
C TRP A 74 -8.86 -9.77 -0.87
N PRO A 75 -8.93 -10.80 -0.01
CA PRO A 75 -9.83 -10.95 1.14
C PRO A 75 -9.23 -10.49 2.47
N HIS A 76 -8.21 -9.62 2.45
CA HIS A 76 -7.60 -9.13 3.70
C HIS A 76 -8.56 -8.24 4.48
N THR A 77 -8.42 -8.23 5.81
CA THR A 77 -9.27 -7.44 6.71
C THR A 77 -8.45 -6.37 7.41
N TRP A 78 -9.10 -5.24 7.69
CA TRP A 78 -8.46 -4.11 8.38
C TRP A 78 -7.94 -4.48 9.76
N ASN A 79 -8.76 -5.16 10.57
CA ASN A 79 -8.36 -5.59 11.92
C ASN A 79 -7.11 -6.49 11.91
N LYS A 80 -6.99 -7.38 10.92
CA LYS A 80 -5.79 -8.22 10.77
C LYS A 80 -4.58 -7.36 10.42
N LEU A 81 -4.71 -6.41 9.48
CA LEU A 81 -3.63 -5.49 9.14
C LEU A 81 -3.17 -4.67 10.36
N GLN A 82 -4.10 -4.12 11.14
CA GLN A 82 -3.78 -3.36 12.34
C GLN A 82 -3.02 -4.21 13.36
N SER A 83 -3.51 -5.42 13.65
CA SER A 83 -2.83 -6.35 14.56
C SER A 83 -1.42 -6.71 14.07
N LEU A 84 -1.25 -6.96 12.75
CA LEU A 84 0.07 -7.24 12.17
C LEU A 84 0.98 -6.02 12.23
N THR A 85 0.46 -4.81 12.06
CA THR A 85 1.21 -3.55 12.14
C THR A 85 1.76 -3.33 13.55
N GLU A 86 0.93 -3.47 14.58
CA GLU A 86 1.33 -3.36 15.98
C GLU A 86 2.40 -4.41 16.34
N ARG A 87 2.19 -5.65 15.91
CA ARG A 87 3.15 -6.74 16.11
C ARG A 87 4.46 -6.48 15.37
N ALA A 88 4.41 -6.00 14.13
CA ALA A 88 5.59 -5.72 13.35
C ALA A 88 6.49 -4.70 14.05
N ILE A 89 5.92 -3.62 14.58
CA ILE A 89 6.67 -2.59 15.31
C ILE A 89 7.31 -3.18 16.58
N LYS A 90 6.56 -4.01 17.32
CA LYS A 90 7.01 -4.60 18.58
C LYS A 90 8.04 -5.73 18.43
N GLU A 91 7.86 -6.58 17.43
CA GLU A 91 8.55 -7.89 17.33
C GLU A 91 9.75 -7.89 16.38
N THR A 92 9.87 -6.89 15.50
CA THR A 92 10.97 -6.82 14.51
C THR A 92 12.10 -5.90 14.96
N PRO A 93 13.36 -6.15 14.54
CA PRO A 93 14.53 -5.43 15.03
C PRO A 93 14.57 -3.97 14.56
N ASP A 94 15.34 -3.15 15.26
CA ASP A 94 15.42 -1.70 15.04
C ASP A 94 15.93 -1.29 13.65
N ASN A 95 16.67 -2.17 12.97
CA ASN A 95 17.13 -1.95 11.60
C ASN A 95 16.02 -2.18 10.55
N VAL A 96 14.80 -2.54 10.97
CA VAL A 96 13.63 -2.63 10.09
C VAL A 96 12.93 -1.27 10.02
N VAL A 97 12.82 -0.75 8.80
CA VAL A 97 12.03 0.45 8.48
C VAL A 97 10.76 0.05 7.73
N PHE A 98 9.66 0.73 8.04
CA PHE A 98 8.34 0.43 7.48
C PHE A 98 7.93 1.47 6.44
N GLY A 99 7.64 1.01 5.23
CA GLY A 99 7.13 1.85 4.16
C GLY A 99 5.79 1.36 3.65
N VAL A 100 5.17 2.16 2.79
CA VAL A 100 3.92 1.80 2.10
C VAL A 100 4.15 1.83 0.59
N GLU A 101 3.60 0.85 -0.11
CA GLU A 101 3.50 0.79 -1.56
C GLU A 101 2.00 0.94 -1.89
N HIS A 102 1.58 2.19 -2.11
CA HIS A 102 0.19 2.56 -2.32
C HIS A 102 -0.13 2.60 -3.81
N THR A 103 -1.05 1.76 -4.25
CA THR A 103 -1.55 1.71 -5.62
C THR A 103 -2.66 2.75 -5.78
N LEU A 104 -2.29 3.92 -6.29
CA LEU A 104 -3.19 5.04 -6.51
C LEU A 104 -4.11 4.75 -7.70
N ASN A 105 -5.42 4.82 -7.45
CA ASN A 105 -6.47 4.46 -8.39
C ASN A 105 -7.67 5.41 -8.28
N MET A 106 -8.64 5.26 -9.19
CA MET A 106 -9.82 6.13 -9.26
C MET A 106 -10.62 6.18 -7.94
N LEU A 107 -10.64 5.12 -7.14
CA LEU A 107 -11.42 5.06 -5.90
C LEU A 107 -10.71 5.69 -4.71
N ASN A 108 -9.38 5.57 -4.61
CA ASN A 108 -8.65 5.97 -3.40
C ASN A 108 -7.94 7.33 -3.49
N ALA A 109 -7.82 7.95 -4.67
CA ALA A 109 -7.13 9.23 -4.82
C ALA A 109 -7.71 10.36 -3.94
N TYR A 110 -9.03 10.40 -3.77
CA TYR A 110 -9.70 11.39 -2.91
C TYR A 110 -9.39 11.19 -1.41
N TYR A 111 -9.00 9.99 -1.00
CA TYR A 111 -8.79 9.60 0.39
C TYR A 111 -7.30 9.41 0.75
N TYR A 112 -6.41 9.99 -0.06
CA TYR A 112 -4.97 9.89 0.13
C TYR A 112 -4.49 10.47 1.48
N ASP A 113 -5.11 11.56 1.95
CA ASP A 113 -4.85 12.15 3.28
C ASP A 113 -5.01 11.13 4.40
N GLU A 114 -6.10 10.35 4.38
CA GLU A 114 -6.36 9.35 5.41
C GLU A 114 -5.30 8.24 5.40
N MET A 115 -4.79 7.89 4.21
CA MET A 115 -3.69 6.94 4.07
C MET A 115 -2.36 7.48 4.58
N GLU A 116 -2.05 8.75 4.28
CA GLU A 116 -0.86 9.44 4.75
C GLU A 116 -0.87 9.59 6.28
N ASP A 117 -2.01 10.00 6.84
CA ASP A 117 -2.24 10.09 8.27
C ASP A 117 -2.10 8.72 8.95
N TRP A 118 -2.67 7.67 8.37
CA TRP A 118 -2.52 6.32 8.91
C TRP A 118 -1.05 5.87 8.89
N PHE A 119 -0.34 6.06 7.78
CA PHE A 119 1.07 5.72 7.67
C PHE A 119 1.90 6.44 8.74
N TYR A 120 1.68 7.74 8.92
CA TYR A 120 2.40 8.53 9.91
C TYR A 120 2.11 8.06 11.34
N ASN A 121 0.82 7.91 11.68
CA ASN A 121 0.42 7.59 13.06
C ASN A 121 0.80 6.17 13.48
N HIS A 122 0.84 5.21 12.55
CA HIS A 122 1.10 3.81 12.90
C HIS A 122 2.55 3.40 12.70
N PHE A 123 3.24 3.85 11.65
CA PHE A 123 4.62 3.44 11.40
C PHE A 123 5.68 4.45 11.83
N CYS A 124 5.33 5.73 12.00
CA CYS A 124 6.32 6.79 12.21
C CYS A 124 6.27 7.42 13.60
N LYS A 125 5.07 7.67 14.15
CA LYS A 125 4.87 8.53 15.32
C LYS A 125 5.70 8.11 16.55
N ASP A 126 5.63 6.84 16.93
CA ASP A 126 6.28 6.33 18.13
C ASP A 126 7.67 5.73 17.86
N ALA A 127 8.07 5.65 16.58
CA ALA A 127 9.36 5.12 16.14
C ALA A 127 9.87 5.86 14.89
N PRO A 128 10.14 7.18 14.96
CA PRO A 128 10.47 8.00 13.78
C PRO A 128 11.73 7.53 13.04
N GLN A 129 12.68 6.91 13.75
CA GLN A 129 13.87 6.29 13.17
C GLN A 129 13.57 5.08 12.29
N ARG A 130 12.38 4.48 12.43
CA ARG A 130 11.91 3.32 11.66
C ARG A 130 10.97 3.73 10.52
N ARG A 131 10.84 5.03 10.24
CA ARG A 131 10.10 5.56 9.10
C ARG A 131 10.76 5.16 7.80
N GLY A 132 10.05 4.36 7.00
CA GLY A 132 10.38 4.08 5.61
C GLY A 132 9.76 5.10 4.65
N VAL A 133 9.61 4.70 3.39
CA VAL A 133 9.10 5.55 2.31
C VAL A 133 7.63 5.25 2.06
N PHE A 134 6.83 6.29 1.81
CA PHE A 134 5.49 6.16 1.24
C PHE A 134 5.61 6.34 -0.27
N ASN A 135 5.50 5.23 -1.02
CA ASN A 135 5.55 5.24 -2.47
C ASN A 135 4.15 5.22 -3.07
N LEU A 136 3.98 5.96 -4.16
CA LEU A 136 2.78 5.95 -4.99
C LEU A 136 3.04 5.19 -6.30
N HIS A 137 2.12 4.31 -6.65
CA HIS A 137 2.11 3.57 -7.92
C HIS A 137 0.77 3.77 -8.60
N ASN A 138 0.74 4.46 -9.74
CA ASN A 138 -0.50 4.68 -10.46
C ASN A 138 -0.98 3.38 -11.12
N VAL A 139 -2.27 3.09 -11.03
CA VAL A 139 -2.88 2.01 -11.81
C VAL A 139 -2.80 2.34 -13.30
N ILE A 140 -2.36 1.36 -14.09
CA ILE A 140 -2.39 1.41 -15.55
C ILE A 140 -3.55 0.55 -16.05
N GLY A 141 -4.44 1.14 -16.85
CA GLY A 141 -5.60 0.46 -17.42
C GLY A 141 -6.87 0.67 -16.58
N ARG A 142 -7.56 -0.44 -16.25
CA ARG A 142 -8.82 -0.39 -15.49
C ARG A 142 -8.56 0.10 -14.06
N LEU A 143 -9.39 1.01 -13.56
CA LEU A 143 -9.26 1.74 -12.29
C LEU A 143 -8.18 2.84 -12.30
N SER A 144 -7.66 3.20 -13.47
CA SER A 144 -6.62 4.23 -13.58
C SER A 144 -7.13 5.63 -13.22
N LEU A 145 -6.19 6.53 -12.95
CA LEU A 145 -6.48 7.93 -12.64
C LEU A 145 -7.12 8.69 -13.82
N ALA A 146 -6.87 8.23 -15.05
CA ALA A 146 -7.56 8.70 -16.24
C ALA A 146 -9.09 8.58 -16.13
N GLU A 147 -9.59 7.58 -15.40
CA GLU A 147 -11.02 7.33 -15.25
C GLU A 147 -11.68 8.17 -14.14
N ILE A 148 -10.93 9.08 -13.48
CA ILE A 148 -11.49 10.05 -12.54
C ILE A 148 -12.20 11.18 -13.32
N PRO A 149 -13.52 11.37 -13.18
CA PRO A 149 -14.30 12.39 -13.88
C PRO A 149 -13.92 13.80 -13.46
N LYS A 150 -14.17 14.77 -14.35
CA LYS A 150 -13.80 16.17 -14.16
C LYS A 150 -14.26 16.73 -12.80
N GLU A 151 -15.52 16.51 -12.42
CA GLU A 151 -16.08 17.00 -11.15
C GLU A 151 -15.32 16.46 -9.93
N LEU A 152 -14.94 15.18 -9.97
CA LEU A 152 -14.15 14.58 -8.88
C LEU A 152 -12.71 15.08 -8.88
N ARG A 153 -12.10 15.36 -10.04
CA ARG A 153 -10.77 16.00 -10.11
C ARG A 153 -10.78 17.39 -9.48
N GLU A 154 -11.83 18.18 -9.72
CA GLU A 154 -12.02 19.48 -9.08
C GLU A 154 -12.21 19.35 -7.57
N LYS A 155 -12.96 18.33 -7.10
CA LYS A 155 -13.06 18.03 -5.65
C LYS A 155 -11.70 17.66 -5.03
N ILE A 156 -10.90 16.85 -5.72
CA ILE A 156 -9.53 16.50 -5.28
C ILE A 156 -8.66 17.77 -5.21
N ALA A 157 -8.70 18.62 -6.23
CA ALA A 157 -7.95 19.88 -6.26
C ALA A 157 -8.36 20.83 -5.13
N ASN A 158 -9.66 20.95 -4.85
CA ASN A 158 -10.17 21.75 -3.73
C ASN A 158 -9.74 21.17 -2.37
N LYS A 159 -9.66 19.84 -2.26
CA LYS A 159 -9.28 19.16 -1.00
C LYS A 159 -7.80 19.33 -0.68
N PHE A 160 -6.92 19.13 -1.67
CA PHE A 160 -5.47 19.09 -1.45
C PHE A 160 -4.73 20.37 -1.88
N GLY A 161 -5.36 21.23 -2.68
CA GLY A 161 -4.74 22.35 -3.37
C GLY A 161 -4.13 21.96 -4.73
N GLU A 162 -4.03 22.94 -5.63
CA GLU A 162 -3.54 22.76 -7.01
C GLU A 162 -2.10 22.23 -7.08
N ASP A 163 -1.26 22.63 -6.13
CA ASP A 163 0.16 22.27 -6.14
C ASP A 163 0.47 20.90 -5.54
N HIS A 164 -0.52 20.24 -4.92
CA HIS A 164 -0.33 18.96 -4.25
C HIS A 164 -0.02 17.83 -5.24
N LEU A 165 0.79 16.87 -4.80
CA LEU A 165 1.24 15.74 -5.62
C LEU A 165 0.06 14.97 -6.23
N ILE A 166 -0.95 14.64 -5.43
CA ILE A 166 -2.14 13.90 -5.90
C ILE A 166 -2.93 14.72 -6.91
N THR A 167 -3.15 16.01 -6.65
CA THR A 167 -3.86 16.91 -7.56
C THR A 167 -3.16 16.95 -8.92
N LYS A 168 -1.85 17.24 -8.94
CA LYS A 168 -1.04 17.25 -10.17
C LYS A 168 -1.07 15.91 -10.89
N THR A 169 -0.92 14.82 -10.16
CA THR A 169 -0.90 13.47 -10.74
C THR A 169 -2.22 13.15 -11.43
N VAL A 170 -3.35 13.44 -10.78
CA VAL A 170 -4.68 13.20 -11.35
C VAL A 170 -4.96 14.15 -12.51
N GLN A 171 -4.62 15.44 -12.41
CA GLN A 171 -4.90 16.43 -13.45
C GLN A 171 -4.10 16.21 -14.74
N ASN A 172 -2.92 15.60 -14.65
CA ASN A 172 -2.05 15.32 -15.81
C ASN A 172 -2.56 14.18 -16.71
N GLU A 173 -3.54 13.41 -16.26
CA GLU A 173 -4.07 12.27 -17.01
C GLU A 173 -5.15 12.70 -18.02
N GLU A 174 -5.17 12.10 -19.20
CA GLU A 174 -6.29 12.27 -20.13
C GLU A 174 -7.56 11.63 -19.54
N ILE A 175 -8.68 12.35 -19.52
CA ILE A 175 -9.94 11.82 -18.97
C ILE A 175 -10.49 10.71 -19.86
N LYS A 176 -10.86 9.59 -19.25
CA LYS A 176 -11.46 8.41 -19.90
C LYS A 176 -12.78 8.05 -19.24
N ASP A 177 -13.64 7.37 -20.01
CA ASP A 177 -14.92 6.87 -19.53
C ASP A 177 -14.71 5.74 -18.48
N PRO A 178 -15.21 5.90 -17.23
CA PRO A 178 -15.06 4.90 -16.16
C PRO A 178 -15.96 3.67 -16.32
N LYS A 179 -16.86 3.62 -17.31
CA LYS A 179 -17.91 2.59 -17.46
C LYS A 179 -17.41 1.16 -17.25
N TYR A 180 -16.29 0.78 -17.86
CA TYR A 180 -15.78 -0.60 -17.74
C TYR A 180 -15.21 -0.91 -16.36
N SER A 181 -14.67 0.08 -15.67
CA SER A 181 -14.23 -0.04 -14.29
C SER A 181 -15.39 -0.15 -13.32
N VAL A 182 -16.44 0.65 -13.51
CA VAL A 182 -17.67 0.57 -12.73
C VAL A 182 -18.31 -0.81 -12.90
N GLN A 183 -18.46 -1.29 -14.13
CA GLN A 183 -18.99 -2.63 -14.42
C GLN A 183 -18.14 -3.75 -13.77
N TYR A 184 -16.82 -3.57 -13.74
CA TYR A 184 -15.92 -4.51 -13.09
C TYR A 184 -16.07 -4.50 -11.57
N LEU A 185 -16.17 -3.34 -10.94
CA LEU A 185 -16.42 -3.22 -9.50
C LEU A 185 -17.77 -3.85 -9.12
N ASP A 186 -18.81 -3.67 -9.93
CA ASP A 186 -20.12 -4.30 -9.74
C ASP A 186 -20.09 -5.83 -9.89
N LEU A 187 -19.22 -6.33 -10.77
CA LEU A 187 -18.95 -7.75 -10.86
C LEU A 187 -18.24 -8.27 -9.60
N LEU A 188 -17.22 -7.56 -9.12
CA LEU A 188 -16.50 -7.94 -7.91
C LEU A 188 -17.40 -7.93 -6.67
N ASP A 189 -18.27 -6.92 -6.52
CA ASP A 189 -19.24 -6.85 -5.43
C ASP A 189 -20.14 -8.08 -5.38
N ARG A 190 -20.68 -8.51 -6.53
CA ARG A 190 -21.49 -9.74 -6.63
C ARG A 190 -20.71 -10.99 -6.27
N GLN A 191 -19.43 -11.07 -6.65
CA GLN A 191 -18.59 -12.24 -6.38
C GLN A 191 -18.11 -12.31 -4.93
N ARG A 192 -17.89 -11.17 -4.29
CA ARG A 192 -17.27 -11.05 -2.97
C ARG A 192 -18.27 -10.76 -1.87
N SER A 193 -19.54 -10.54 -2.22
CA SER A 193 -20.58 -10.02 -1.32
C SER A 193 -20.15 -8.72 -0.64
N THR A 194 -19.57 -7.80 -1.43
CA THR A 194 -19.13 -6.46 -1.00
C THR A 194 -19.98 -5.38 -1.64
N THR A 195 -19.78 -4.13 -1.21
CA THR A 195 -20.49 -2.95 -1.73
C THR A 195 -19.54 -1.76 -1.89
N TRP A 196 -18.88 -1.64 -3.03
CA TRP A 196 -17.91 -0.56 -3.27
C TRP A 196 -18.53 0.83 -3.17
N ARG A 197 -19.79 1.00 -3.62
CA ARG A 197 -20.49 2.30 -3.52
C ARG A 197 -20.68 2.76 -2.08
N SER A 198 -21.02 1.87 -1.16
CA SER A 198 -21.14 2.25 0.25
C SER A 198 -19.79 2.52 0.89
N VAL A 199 -18.75 1.79 0.49
CA VAL A 199 -17.38 1.94 1.01
C VAL A 199 -16.70 3.21 0.49
N PHE A 200 -17.10 3.69 -0.69
CA PHE A 200 -16.55 4.87 -1.37
C PHE A 200 -17.63 5.94 -1.61
N ALA A 201 -18.49 6.18 -0.62
CA ALA A 201 -19.71 6.99 -0.76
C ALA A 201 -19.46 8.45 -1.19
N GLU A 202 -18.31 9.02 -0.83
CA GLU A 202 -17.94 10.39 -1.17
C GLU A 202 -17.58 10.56 -2.65
N VAL A 203 -17.21 9.47 -3.34
CA VAL A 203 -16.78 9.49 -4.74
C VAL A 203 -17.70 8.72 -5.69
N GLU A 204 -18.50 7.78 -5.19
CA GLU A 204 -19.30 6.87 -6.04
C GLU A 204 -20.26 7.61 -6.99
N ASN A 205 -20.91 8.67 -6.51
CA ASN A 205 -21.89 9.46 -7.27
C ASN A 205 -21.30 10.16 -8.50
N HIS A 206 -19.97 10.27 -8.60
CA HIS A 206 -19.31 10.85 -9.78
C HIS A 206 -19.14 9.83 -10.91
N TYR A 207 -19.28 8.54 -10.62
CA TYR A 207 -19.06 7.44 -11.54
C TYR A 207 -20.36 6.86 -12.13
N ALA A 208 -21.48 7.57 -11.95
CA ALA A 208 -22.81 7.16 -12.40
C ALA A 208 -23.03 7.37 -13.92
#